data_AF-A0A6J5EY02-F1
#
_entry.id   AF-A0A6J5EY02-F1
#
_cell.length_a   1.000
_cell.length_b   1.000
_cell.length_c   1.000
_cell.angle_alpha   90.00
_cell.angle_beta   90.00
_cell.angle_gamma   90.00
#
_symmetry.space_group_name_H-M   'P 1'
#
loop_
_entity.id
_entity.type
_entity.pdbx_description
1 polymer ?
#
loop_
_entity_poly.entity_id
_entity_poly.type
_entity_poly.pdbx_seq_one_letter_code
_entity_poly.pdbx_strand_id
1 'polypeptide(L)'
;MSRHCGLAGSGQGDDAALLERVARGELKLAVAFHEPGARYDLFAVDTIAVQQGDRYLLDGTKSVVQHGAQADHWIVPARLQSAMSGEMSGEIALFVVARNAAGADVTDYRTIDGQRAATLKFTQTPARRLTGVQAGAAAFEQIADYGTVLLCAEALGALDALNHATVEYTKTRQQFGVPIARFQALQHRMVDMMIHAEQARSLTYLAAVRYASADADERRRAVSAAKARVGQAARFVGQQAIQLHGGMGMTNEVAAAHLFKRLSIIETTLGDVDHHLGRFAALPGFAAVDA
;
A
#
# COMPACT_ATOMS: atom_id res chain seq x y z
N MET A 1 6.88 -9.00 19.37
CA MET A 1 5.51 -8.90 18.80
C MET A 1 4.68 -7.73 19.34
N SER A 2 4.86 -7.22 20.57
CA SER A 2 3.93 -6.20 21.12
C SER A 2 4.13 -4.74 20.64
N ARG A 3 5.25 -4.39 20.00
CA ARG A 3 5.53 -2.99 19.58
C ARG A 3 4.95 -2.59 18.22
N HIS A 4 4.55 -3.53 17.37
CA HIS A 4 4.10 -3.25 16.00
C HIS A 4 2.58 -3.26 15.84
N CYS A 5 1.83 -3.69 16.88
CA CYS A 5 0.37 -3.75 16.83
C CYS A 5 -0.28 -2.40 17.15
N GLY A 6 0.43 -1.46 17.78
CA GLY A 6 -0.04 -0.11 18.07
C GLY A 6 0.61 0.92 17.14
N LEU A 7 0.17 0.99 15.88
CA LEU A 7 0.56 2.06 14.95
C LEU A 7 -0.40 3.26 15.00
N ALA A 8 -1.61 3.06 15.52
CA ALA A 8 -2.55 4.12 15.85
C ALA A 8 -3.43 3.73 17.05
N GLY A 9 -3.94 4.75 17.73
CA GLY A 9 -4.75 4.60 18.94
C GLY A 9 -3.93 4.64 20.23
N SER A 10 -4.64 4.54 21.35
CA SER A 10 -4.07 4.72 22.68
C SER A 10 -3.35 3.48 23.19
N GLY A 11 -3.59 2.33 22.56
CA GLY A 11 -3.15 1.02 23.06
C GLY A 11 -3.79 0.66 24.41
N GLN A 12 -4.87 1.35 24.79
CA GLN A 12 -5.61 1.19 26.04
C GLN A 12 -7.11 1.05 25.75
N GLY A 13 -7.86 0.52 26.73
CA GLY A 13 -9.32 0.38 26.64
C GLY A 13 -9.77 -0.34 25.37
N ASP A 14 -10.73 0.27 24.66
CA ASP A 14 -11.34 -0.30 23.45
C ASP A 14 -10.34 -0.51 22.31
N ASP A 15 -9.26 0.29 22.22
CA ASP A 15 -8.24 0.13 21.19
C ASP A 15 -7.41 -1.14 21.42
N ALA A 16 -7.04 -1.41 22.68
CA ALA A 16 -6.30 -2.61 23.06
C ALA A 16 -7.12 -3.88 22.80
N ALA A 17 -8.40 -3.87 23.19
CA ALA A 17 -9.30 -4.99 22.98
C ALA A 17 -9.51 -5.28 21.48
N LEU A 18 -9.63 -4.24 20.65
CA LEU A 18 -9.72 -4.38 19.19
C LEU A 18 -8.46 -5.05 18.62
N LEU A 19 -7.28 -4.53 18.98
CA LEU A 19 -6.00 -5.05 18.48
C LEU A 19 -5.73 -6.49 18.93
N GLU A 20 -6.11 -6.85 20.15
CA GLU A 20 -5.95 -8.22 20.64
C GLU A 20 -6.77 -9.23 19.81
N ARG A 21 -8.03 -8.88 19.48
CA ARG A 21 -8.89 -9.72 18.63
C ARG A 21 -8.36 -9.83 17.20
N VAL A 22 -7.79 -8.75 16.67
CA VAL A 22 -7.12 -8.76 15.36
C VAL A 22 -5.88 -9.67 15.38
N ALA A 23 -5.06 -9.58 16.44
CA ALA A 23 -3.88 -10.42 16.60
C ALA A 23 -4.21 -11.92 16.72
N ARG A 24 -5.39 -12.25 17.25
CA ARG A 24 -5.93 -13.62 17.30
C ARG A 24 -6.60 -14.07 15.98
N GLY A 25 -6.73 -13.19 14.99
CA GLY A 25 -7.39 -13.47 13.72
C GLY A 25 -8.92 -13.51 13.81
N GLU A 26 -9.51 -13.05 14.91
CA GLU A 26 -10.97 -13.00 15.12
C GLU A 26 -11.63 -11.83 14.38
N LEU A 27 -10.86 -10.77 14.11
CA LEU A 27 -11.30 -9.58 13.40
C LEU A 27 -10.31 -9.20 12.31
N LYS A 28 -10.84 -8.62 11.23
CA LYS A 28 -10.08 -8.06 10.11
C LYS A 28 -10.27 -6.55 10.08
N LEU A 29 -9.15 -5.83 9.90
CA LEU A 29 -9.15 -4.39 9.69
C LEU A 29 -8.78 -4.07 8.25
N ALA A 30 -9.34 -2.99 7.72
CA ALA A 30 -8.84 -2.35 6.50
C ALA A 30 -8.69 -0.84 6.72
N VAL A 31 -7.67 -0.25 6.12
CA VAL A 31 -7.41 1.20 6.20
C VAL A 31 -7.90 1.85 4.92
N ALA A 32 -8.71 2.89 5.06
CA ALA A 32 -9.35 3.58 3.94
C ALA A 32 -8.53 4.79 3.49
N PHE A 33 -7.37 4.54 2.88
CA PHE A 33 -6.39 5.57 2.52
C PHE A 33 -6.89 6.57 1.47
N HIS A 34 -7.50 6.08 0.40
CA HIS A 34 -7.74 6.87 -0.80
C HIS A 34 -9.18 7.41 -0.89
N GLU A 35 -9.30 8.55 -1.55
CA GLU A 35 -10.56 9.15 -1.96
C GLU A 35 -10.59 9.36 -3.49
N PRO A 36 -11.77 9.37 -4.11
CA PRO A 36 -11.89 9.79 -5.50
C PRO A 36 -11.27 11.18 -5.71
N GLY A 37 -10.33 11.32 -6.65
CA GLY A 37 -9.69 12.60 -6.99
C GLY A 37 -8.42 12.94 -6.20
N ALA A 38 -8.17 12.32 -5.04
CA ALA A 38 -6.97 12.56 -4.22
C ALA A 38 -5.65 12.05 -4.86
N ARG A 39 -5.76 11.16 -5.86
CA ARG A 39 -4.62 10.40 -6.42
C ARG A 39 -3.83 9.71 -5.30
N TYR A 40 -2.60 10.18 -5.03
CA TYR A 40 -1.71 9.66 -3.99
C TYR A 40 -1.47 10.65 -2.85
N ASP A 41 -2.12 11.82 -2.86
CA ASP A 41 -2.01 12.76 -1.74
C ASP A 41 -2.82 12.21 -0.56
N LEU A 42 -2.10 11.74 0.45
CA LEU A 42 -2.68 11.18 1.66
C LEU A 42 -3.48 12.23 2.44
N PHE A 43 -3.16 13.51 2.33
CA PHE A 43 -3.78 14.58 3.13
C PHE A 43 -4.87 15.34 2.39
N ALA A 44 -5.09 15.02 1.10
CA ALA A 44 -6.28 15.41 0.34
C ALA A 44 -7.49 14.57 0.78
N VAL A 45 -8.03 14.91 1.94
CA VAL A 45 -9.18 14.25 2.59
C VAL A 45 -10.38 15.19 2.60
N ASP A 46 -11.41 14.82 1.84
CA ASP A 46 -12.74 15.44 1.77
C ASP A 46 -13.74 14.73 2.70
N THR A 47 -13.49 13.48 3.11
CA THR A 47 -14.31 12.82 4.14
C THR A 47 -14.27 13.63 5.44
N ILE A 48 -15.44 13.98 5.96
CA ILE A 48 -15.61 14.80 7.15
C ILE A 48 -16.01 13.98 8.36
N ALA A 49 -15.68 14.47 9.54
CA ALA A 49 -16.14 13.96 10.82
C ALA A 49 -16.69 15.12 11.67
N VAL A 50 -17.99 15.04 12.00
CA VAL A 50 -18.69 16.02 12.83
C VAL A 50 -18.93 15.42 14.22
N GLN A 51 -18.53 16.13 15.27
CA GLN A 51 -18.77 15.68 16.64
C GLN A 51 -20.24 15.86 17.02
N GLN A 52 -20.88 14.80 17.52
CA GLN A 52 -22.22 14.81 18.08
C GLN A 52 -22.22 14.09 19.44
N GLY A 53 -22.18 14.88 20.52
CA GLY A 53 -21.98 14.34 21.87
C GLY A 53 -20.64 13.62 22.00
N ASP A 54 -20.69 12.35 22.41
CA ASP A 54 -19.50 11.50 22.61
C ASP A 54 -19.07 10.72 21.36
N ARG A 55 -19.75 10.93 20.23
CA ARG A 55 -19.50 10.21 18.97
C ARG A 55 -19.20 11.18 17.83
N TYR A 56 -18.62 10.65 16.77
CA TYR A 56 -18.46 11.36 15.51
C TYR A 56 -19.34 10.73 14.45
N LEU A 57 -19.91 11.58 13.58
CA LEU A 57 -20.60 11.14 12.38
C LEU A 57 -19.73 11.46 11.17
N LEU A 58 -19.54 10.45 10.31
CA LEU A 58 -18.74 10.56 9.10
C LEU A 58 -19.63 10.71 7.87
N ASP A 59 -19.20 11.59 6.98
CA ASP A 59 -19.74 11.75 5.63
C ASP A 59 -18.59 11.82 4.63
N GLY A 60 -18.66 11.02 3.58
CA GLY A 60 -17.61 10.98 2.58
C GLY A 60 -17.58 9.68 1.80
N THR A 61 -16.59 9.57 0.91
CA THR A 61 -16.40 8.37 0.09
C THR A 61 -14.93 8.00 0.06
N LYS A 62 -14.63 6.75 0.45
CA LYS A 62 -13.31 6.14 0.32
C LYS A 62 -13.32 5.16 -0.83
N SER A 63 -12.26 5.15 -1.63
CA SER A 63 -12.13 4.30 -2.82
C SER A 63 -10.94 3.36 -2.69
N VAL A 64 -11.00 2.24 -3.43
CA VAL A 64 -9.92 1.23 -3.52
C VAL A 64 -9.46 0.75 -2.14
N VAL A 65 -10.39 0.61 -1.20
CA VAL A 65 -10.10 0.10 0.15
C VAL A 65 -9.81 -1.39 0.04
N GLN A 66 -8.53 -1.77 0.07
CA GLN A 66 -8.09 -3.15 -0.04
C GLN A 66 -8.76 -4.01 1.02
N HIS A 67 -9.40 -5.08 0.59
CA HIS A 67 -10.20 -5.97 1.44
C HIS A 67 -11.30 -5.28 2.25
N GLY A 68 -11.74 -4.07 1.86
CA GLY A 68 -12.69 -3.26 2.63
C GLY A 68 -14.02 -3.97 2.88
N ALA A 69 -14.52 -4.74 1.92
CA ALA A 69 -15.74 -5.52 2.09
C ALA A 69 -15.54 -6.82 2.90
N GLN A 70 -14.31 -7.23 3.18
CA GLN A 70 -14.01 -8.39 4.03
C GLN A 70 -13.60 -7.97 5.45
N ALA A 71 -13.32 -6.68 5.67
CA ALA A 71 -12.99 -6.15 6.99
C ALA A 71 -14.22 -6.09 7.91
N ASP A 72 -14.01 -6.32 9.19
CA ASP A 72 -15.03 -6.15 10.22
C ASP A 72 -15.10 -4.69 10.68
N HIS A 73 -13.97 -4.00 10.67
CA HIS A 73 -13.87 -2.57 10.96
C HIS A 73 -12.92 -1.87 9.98
N TRP A 74 -13.18 -0.59 9.74
CA TRP A 74 -12.32 0.28 8.95
C TRP A 74 -11.62 1.31 9.82
N ILE A 75 -10.36 1.61 9.48
CA ILE A 75 -9.66 2.79 9.95
C ILE A 75 -9.83 3.87 8.89
N VAL A 76 -10.58 4.91 9.20
CA VAL A 76 -10.99 5.96 8.27
C VAL A 76 -10.36 7.29 8.69
N PRO A 77 -9.43 7.85 7.90
CA PRO A 77 -8.97 9.22 8.07
C PRO A 77 -10.08 10.18 7.63
N ALA A 78 -10.42 11.14 8.47
CA ALA A 78 -11.43 12.16 8.17
C ALA A 78 -11.01 13.53 8.73
N ARG A 79 -11.41 14.59 8.04
CA ARG A 79 -11.18 15.98 8.45
C ARG A 79 -12.23 16.40 9.47
N LEU A 80 -11.79 16.99 10.57
CA LEU A 80 -12.72 17.45 11.60
C LEU A 80 -13.51 18.67 11.10
N GLN A 81 -14.81 18.69 11.37
CA GLN A 81 -15.67 19.84 11.09
C GLN A 81 -16.43 20.24 12.36
N SER A 82 -16.50 21.55 12.61
CA SER A 82 -17.25 22.12 13.74
C SER A 82 -18.75 21.91 13.54
N ALA A 83 -19.39 21.25 14.50
CA ALA A 83 -20.85 21.08 14.48
C ALA A 83 -21.61 22.41 14.66
N MET A 84 -20.98 23.41 15.31
CA MET A 84 -21.63 24.70 15.60
C MET A 84 -21.47 25.71 14.46
N SER A 85 -20.26 25.85 13.91
CA SER A 85 -19.96 26.85 12.87
C SER A 85 -20.00 26.29 11.46
N GLY A 86 -19.98 24.96 11.29
CA GLY A 86 -19.84 24.31 9.99
C GLY A 86 -18.45 24.48 9.37
N GLU A 87 -17.50 25.11 10.08
CA GLU A 87 -16.15 25.35 9.59
C GLU A 87 -15.33 24.07 9.62
N MET A 88 -14.54 23.89 8.56
CA MET A 88 -13.61 22.79 8.41
C MET A 88 -12.33 23.08 9.20
N SER A 89 -11.96 22.18 10.10
CA SER A 89 -10.63 22.20 10.70
C SER A 89 -9.59 21.74 9.67
N GLY A 90 -8.37 22.25 9.77
CA GLY A 90 -7.22 21.69 9.03
C GLY A 90 -6.81 20.30 9.53
N GLU A 91 -7.32 19.85 10.68
CA GLU A 91 -6.93 18.61 11.35
C GLU A 91 -7.57 17.36 10.73
N ILE A 92 -6.73 16.38 10.43
CA ILE A 92 -7.13 15.01 10.06
C ILE A 92 -6.97 14.11 11.27
N ALA A 93 -8.04 13.40 11.63
CA ALA A 93 -8.07 12.40 12.70
C ALA A 93 -8.42 11.02 12.14
N LEU A 94 -8.05 9.98 12.88
CA LEU A 94 -8.35 8.59 12.54
C LEU A 94 -9.58 8.09 13.30
N PHE A 95 -10.45 7.36 12.60
CA PHE A 95 -11.70 6.85 13.14
C PHE A 95 -11.83 5.35 12.91
N VAL A 96 -12.38 4.63 13.89
CA VAL A 96 -12.82 3.25 13.74
C VAL A 96 -14.29 3.25 13.39
N VAL A 97 -14.63 2.61 12.27
CA VAL A 97 -16.02 2.43 11.80
C VAL A 97 -16.30 0.94 11.69
N ALA A 98 -17.34 0.46 12.36
CA ALA A 98 -17.79 -0.93 12.20
C ALA A 98 -18.43 -1.11 10.83
N ARG A 99 -18.20 -2.26 10.18
CA ARG A 99 -18.71 -2.50 8.82
C ARG A 99 -20.23 -2.40 8.71
N ASN A 100 -20.95 -2.78 9.76
CA ASN A 100 -22.41 -2.76 9.84
C ASN A 100 -22.97 -1.47 10.49
N ALA A 101 -22.15 -0.44 10.66
CA ALA A 101 -22.61 0.85 11.18
C ALA A 101 -23.71 1.43 10.27
N ALA A 102 -24.76 1.99 10.87
CA ALA A 102 -25.82 2.64 10.12
C ALA A 102 -25.25 3.78 9.26
N GLY A 103 -25.67 3.87 7.99
CA GLY A 103 -25.19 4.87 7.05
C GLY A 103 -23.90 4.50 6.31
N ALA A 104 -23.27 3.36 6.61
CA ALA A 104 -22.16 2.82 5.82
C ALA A 104 -22.68 1.94 4.68
N ASP A 105 -22.32 2.31 3.44
CA ASP A 105 -22.57 1.52 2.24
C ASP A 105 -21.24 0.99 1.67
N VAL A 106 -21.26 -0.26 1.22
CA VAL A 106 -20.06 -1.00 0.78
C VAL A 106 -20.28 -1.57 -0.61
N THR A 107 -19.54 -1.06 -1.59
CA THR A 107 -19.51 -1.60 -2.94
C THR A 107 -18.23 -2.41 -3.14
N ASP A 108 -18.35 -3.74 -3.23
CA ASP A 108 -17.24 -4.68 -3.36
C ASP A 108 -16.94 -5.02 -4.83
N TYR A 109 -15.66 -5.04 -5.22
CA TYR A 109 -15.23 -5.35 -6.57
C TYR A 109 -13.86 -6.05 -6.61
N ARG A 110 -13.59 -6.66 -7.77
CA ARG A 110 -12.31 -7.32 -8.04
C ARG A 110 -11.34 -6.37 -8.71
N THR A 111 -10.07 -6.41 -8.31
CA THR A 111 -8.98 -5.67 -8.94
C THR A 111 -8.35 -6.47 -10.09
N ILE A 112 -7.50 -5.83 -10.90
CA ILE A 112 -6.88 -6.42 -12.10
C ILE A 112 -6.02 -7.66 -11.76
N ASP A 113 -5.35 -7.65 -10.61
CA ASP A 113 -4.56 -8.76 -10.07
C ASP A 113 -5.42 -9.83 -9.40
N GLY A 114 -6.74 -9.68 -9.41
CA GLY A 114 -7.69 -10.65 -8.91
C GLY A 114 -7.99 -10.56 -7.42
N GLN A 115 -7.41 -9.57 -6.71
CA GLN A 115 -7.72 -9.27 -5.30
C GLN A 115 -9.09 -8.59 -5.14
N ARG A 116 -9.47 -8.30 -3.88
CA ARG A 116 -10.72 -7.61 -3.52
C ARG A 116 -10.43 -6.21 -3.00
N ALA A 117 -11.21 -5.25 -3.47
CA ALA A 117 -11.23 -3.89 -2.94
C ALA A 117 -12.68 -3.42 -2.83
N ALA A 118 -12.90 -2.35 -2.06
CA ALA A 118 -14.23 -1.78 -1.90
C ALA A 118 -14.21 -0.25 -2.01
N THR A 119 -15.34 0.29 -2.45
CA THR A 119 -15.70 1.68 -2.23
C THR A 119 -16.60 1.74 -1.02
N LEU A 120 -16.25 2.59 -0.06
CA LEU A 120 -17.00 2.81 1.18
C LEU A 120 -17.64 4.19 1.10
N LYS A 121 -18.96 4.26 1.26
CA LYS A 121 -19.68 5.53 1.35
C LYS A 121 -20.24 5.67 2.75
N PHE A 122 -19.99 6.82 3.36
CA PHE A 122 -20.48 7.16 4.68
C PHE A 122 -21.52 8.26 4.56
N THR A 123 -22.66 8.09 5.22
CA THR A 123 -23.71 9.10 5.34
C THR A 123 -24.16 9.16 6.79
N GLN A 124 -23.74 10.21 7.51
CA GLN A 124 -23.95 10.37 8.95
C GLN A 124 -23.58 9.11 9.75
N THR A 125 -22.48 8.44 9.36
CA THR A 125 -22.12 7.12 9.89
C THR A 125 -21.44 7.25 11.25
N PRO A 126 -21.93 6.58 12.31
CA PRO A 126 -21.29 6.61 13.61
C PRO A 126 -19.87 6.04 13.57
N ALA A 127 -18.92 6.79 14.12
CA ALA A 127 -17.53 6.41 14.23
C ALA A 127 -16.95 6.75 15.60
N ARG A 128 -15.97 5.95 16.02
CA ARG A 128 -15.20 6.19 17.24
C ARG A 128 -13.84 6.77 16.86
N ARG A 129 -13.53 7.96 17.37
CA ARG A 129 -12.21 8.58 17.17
C ARG A 129 -11.16 7.73 17.89
N LEU A 130 -10.05 7.41 17.21
CA LEU A 130 -8.86 6.88 17.86
C LEU A 130 -8.26 8.00 18.71
N THR A 131 -7.84 7.68 19.93
CA THR A 131 -7.26 8.66 20.86
C THR A 131 -5.80 8.33 21.14
N GLY A 132 -5.04 9.25 21.72
CA GLY A 132 -3.63 9.07 22.05
C GLY A 132 -2.65 9.76 21.11
N VAL A 133 -1.36 9.63 21.40
CA VAL A 133 -0.26 10.34 20.72
C VAL A 133 -0.18 9.98 19.22
N GLN A 134 -0.74 8.83 18.82
CA GLN A 134 -0.76 8.32 17.45
C GLN A 134 -2.19 8.28 16.86
N ALA A 135 -2.87 9.43 16.77
CA ALA A 135 -4.26 9.49 16.30
C ALA A 135 -4.53 10.53 15.20
N GLY A 136 -3.51 11.27 14.77
CA GLY A 136 -3.63 12.35 13.78
C GLY A 136 -2.86 12.08 12.47
N ALA A 137 -2.69 13.13 11.66
CA ALA A 137 -2.03 13.08 10.36
C ALA A 137 -0.65 12.38 10.35
N ALA A 138 0.18 12.59 11.38
CA ALA A 138 1.49 11.94 11.48
C ALA A 138 1.39 10.41 11.66
N ALA A 139 0.43 9.93 12.44
CA ALA A 139 0.17 8.50 12.60
C ALA A 139 -0.39 7.91 11.30
N PHE A 140 -1.24 8.66 10.62
CA PHE A 140 -1.77 8.24 9.32
C PHE A 140 -0.66 8.06 8.27
N GLU A 141 0.30 8.99 8.20
CA GLU A 141 1.49 8.86 7.36
C GLU A 141 2.33 7.64 7.77
N GLN A 142 2.54 7.41 9.06
CA GLN A 142 3.28 6.25 9.56
C GLN A 142 2.62 4.91 9.20
N ILE A 143 1.29 4.84 9.20
CA ILE A 143 0.53 3.67 8.75
C ILE A 143 0.71 3.45 7.24
N ALA A 144 0.66 4.51 6.44
CA ALA A 144 0.91 4.42 5.00
C ALA A 144 2.35 4.00 4.69
N ASP A 145 3.33 4.53 5.42
CA ASP A 145 4.73 4.12 5.33
C ASP A 145 4.90 2.64 5.67
N TYR A 146 4.23 2.16 6.71
CA TYR A 146 4.27 0.74 7.09
C TYR A 146 3.67 -0.14 6.00
N GLY A 147 2.48 0.22 5.50
CA GLY A 147 1.84 -0.47 4.39
C GLY A 147 2.73 -0.50 3.14
N THR A 148 3.43 0.60 2.86
CA THR A 148 4.39 0.70 1.75
C THR A 148 5.57 -0.27 1.93
N VAL A 149 6.15 -0.37 3.13
CA VAL A 149 7.23 -1.33 3.42
C VAL A 149 6.74 -2.78 3.24
N LEU A 150 5.53 -3.10 3.69
CA LEU A 150 4.94 -4.43 3.52
C LEU A 150 4.67 -4.76 2.05
N LEU A 151 4.17 -3.80 1.27
CA LEU A 151 4.00 -3.95 -0.18
C LEU A 151 5.34 -4.19 -0.89
N CYS A 152 6.40 -3.47 -0.49
CA CYS A 152 7.74 -3.71 -1.00
C CYS A 152 8.20 -5.14 -0.69
N ALA A 153 8.01 -5.62 0.53
CA ALA A 153 8.37 -6.98 0.92
C ALA A 153 7.60 -8.05 0.12
N GLU A 154 6.30 -7.85 -0.10
CA GLU A 154 5.50 -8.73 -0.96
C GLU A 154 6.01 -8.73 -2.41
N ALA A 155 6.33 -7.55 -2.95
CA ALA A 155 6.88 -7.41 -4.30
C ALA A 155 8.20 -8.17 -4.47
N LEU A 156 9.07 -8.21 -3.45
CA LEU A 156 10.30 -9.00 -3.52
C LEU A 156 10.00 -10.49 -3.73
N GLY A 157 9.05 -11.05 -2.96
CA GLY A 157 8.64 -12.44 -3.13
C GLY A 157 8.07 -12.71 -4.53
N ALA A 158 7.29 -11.77 -5.06
CA ALA A 158 6.75 -11.86 -6.42
C ALA A 158 7.84 -11.74 -7.50
N LEU A 159 8.82 -10.85 -7.32
CA LEU A 159 9.98 -10.70 -8.21
C LEU A 159 10.82 -11.98 -8.24
N ASP A 160 11.09 -12.58 -7.08
CA ASP A 160 11.86 -13.83 -6.97
C ASP A 160 11.14 -14.99 -7.64
N ALA A 161 9.84 -15.14 -7.36
CA ALA A 161 9.02 -16.16 -7.99
C ALA A 161 8.95 -15.98 -9.52
N LEU A 162 8.85 -14.73 -9.99
CA LEU A 162 8.77 -14.43 -11.41
C LEU A 162 10.10 -14.69 -12.14
N ASN A 163 11.22 -14.29 -11.54
CA ASN A 163 12.56 -14.61 -12.04
C ASN A 163 12.75 -16.12 -12.15
N HIS A 164 12.42 -16.86 -11.08
CA HIS A 164 12.54 -18.31 -11.05
C HIS A 164 11.68 -18.98 -12.12
N ALA A 165 10.38 -18.65 -12.19
CA ALA A 165 9.47 -19.20 -13.18
C ALA A 165 9.92 -18.91 -14.62
N THR A 166 10.45 -17.71 -14.87
CA THR A 166 10.97 -17.33 -16.19
C THR A 166 12.20 -18.13 -16.57
N VAL A 167 13.16 -18.30 -15.65
CA VAL A 167 14.35 -19.11 -15.89
C VAL A 167 13.96 -20.55 -16.22
N GLU A 168 13.08 -21.16 -15.43
CA GLU A 168 12.61 -22.54 -15.68
C GLU A 168 11.88 -22.68 -17.03
N TYR A 169 11.05 -21.70 -17.40
CA TYR A 169 10.41 -21.70 -18.72
C TYR A 169 11.45 -21.65 -19.84
N THR A 170 12.47 -20.80 -19.74
CA THR A 170 13.48 -20.66 -20.80
C THR A 170 14.35 -21.91 -20.99
N LYS A 171 14.53 -22.72 -19.95
CA LYS A 171 15.27 -23.99 -20.01
C LYS A 171 14.49 -25.09 -20.75
N THR A 172 13.16 -25.04 -20.74
CA THR A 172 12.30 -26.07 -21.31
C THR A 172 11.76 -25.67 -22.68
N ARG A 173 11.50 -24.37 -22.91
CA ARG A 173 11.01 -23.86 -24.20
C ARG A 173 12.09 -23.96 -25.27
N GLN A 174 11.78 -24.62 -26.38
CA GLN A 174 12.70 -24.76 -27.51
C GLN A 174 12.27 -23.91 -28.71
N GLN A 175 13.23 -23.23 -29.34
CA GLN A 175 13.11 -22.55 -30.63
C GLN A 175 14.41 -22.76 -31.40
N PHE A 176 14.33 -22.81 -32.73
CA PHE A 176 15.50 -23.05 -33.59
C PHE A 176 16.28 -24.32 -33.17
N GLY A 177 15.56 -25.36 -32.74
CA GLY A 177 16.14 -26.67 -32.37
C GLY A 177 16.86 -26.73 -31.02
N VAL A 178 16.86 -25.66 -30.21
CA VAL A 178 17.51 -25.63 -28.89
C VAL A 178 16.67 -24.93 -27.83
N PRO A 179 16.89 -25.21 -26.52
CA PRO A 179 16.31 -24.40 -25.45
C PRO A 179 16.67 -22.92 -25.58
N ILE A 180 15.69 -22.03 -25.37
CA ILE A 180 15.91 -20.60 -25.55
C ILE A 180 16.88 -20.01 -24.51
N ALA A 181 17.07 -20.68 -23.36
CA ALA A 181 18.09 -20.33 -22.38
C ALA A 181 19.54 -20.35 -22.93
N ARG A 182 19.80 -20.95 -24.11
CA ARG A 182 21.13 -20.94 -24.75
C ARG A 182 21.45 -19.63 -25.48
N PHE A 183 20.46 -18.80 -25.78
CA PHE A 183 20.70 -17.55 -26.49
C PHE A 183 21.22 -16.47 -25.52
N GLN A 184 22.44 -15.98 -25.75
CA GLN A 184 23.10 -14.98 -24.88
C GLN A 184 22.25 -13.71 -24.68
N ALA A 185 21.55 -13.25 -25.71
CA ALA A 185 20.66 -12.09 -25.60
C ALA A 185 19.56 -12.28 -24.55
N LEU A 186 19.05 -13.51 -24.36
CA LEU A 186 18.07 -13.82 -23.32
C LEU A 186 18.73 -14.02 -21.95
N GLN A 187 19.94 -14.58 -21.91
CA GLN A 187 20.72 -14.69 -20.68
C GLN A 187 21.03 -13.32 -20.09
N HIS A 188 21.46 -12.35 -20.90
CA HIS A 188 21.72 -10.99 -20.45
C HIS A 188 20.47 -10.33 -19.87
N ARG A 189 19.30 -10.50 -20.52
CA ARG A 189 18.02 -10.00 -19.97
C ARG A 189 17.68 -10.60 -18.61
N MET A 190 17.88 -11.91 -18.44
CA MET A 190 17.63 -12.56 -17.14
C MET A 190 18.61 -12.10 -16.06
N VAL A 191 19.86 -11.80 -16.42
CA VAL A 191 20.83 -11.18 -15.50
C VAL A 191 20.36 -9.79 -15.09
N ASP A 192 19.89 -8.95 -16.02
CA ASP A 192 19.35 -7.63 -15.69
C ASP A 192 18.13 -7.73 -14.77
N MET A 193 17.23 -8.69 -15.02
CA MET A 193 16.08 -8.93 -14.15
C MET A 193 16.50 -9.28 -12.71
N MET A 194 17.54 -10.09 -12.55
CA MET A 194 18.11 -10.42 -11.25
C MET A 194 18.73 -9.19 -10.57
N ILE A 195 19.48 -8.36 -11.30
CA ILE A 195 20.07 -7.11 -10.78
C ILE A 195 18.97 -6.18 -10.25
N HIS A 196 17.87 -6.04 -10.99
CA HIS A 196 16.72 -5.25 -10.56
C HIS A 196 16.10 -5.77 -9.25
N ALA A 197 15.92 -7.08 -9.13
CA ALA A 197 15.40 -7.71 -7.92
C ALA A 197 16.32 -7.50 -6.71
N GLU A 198 17.64 -7.67 -6.86
CA GLU A 198 18.59 -7.50 -5.76
C GLU A 198 18.74 -6.04 -5.29
N GLN A 199 18.65 -5.08 -6.22
CA GLN A 199 18.63 -3.66 -5.86
C GLN A 199 17.33 -3.28 -5.12
N ALA A 200 16.18 -3.81 -5.56
CA ALA A 200 14.92 -3.64 -4.85
C ALA A 200 14.97 -4.27 -3.45
N ARG A 201 15.58 -5.46 -3.32
CA ARG A 201 15.77 -6.17 -2.04
C ARG A 201 16.58 -5.33 -1.06
N SER A 202 17.72 -4.83 -1.51
CA SER A 202 18.62 -4.02 -0.69
C SER A 202 17.93 -2.78 -0.11
N LEU A 203 17.19 -2.04 -0.93
CA LEU A 203 16.47 -0.84 -0.47
C LEU A 203 15.27 -1.19 0.42
N THR A 204 14.57 -2.29 0.14
CA THR A 204 13.46 -2.75 0.99
C THR A 204 13.95 -3.13 2.39
N TYR A 205 15.10 -3.81 2.49
CA TYR A 205 15.71 -4.12 3.79
C TYR A 205 16.16 -2.85 4.52
N LEU A 206 16.73 -1.88 3.80
CA LEU A 206 17.04 -0.57 4.39
C LEU A 206 15.76 0.12 4.91
N ALA A 207 14.68 0.13 4.15
CA ALA A 207 13.41 0.71 4.57
C ALA A 207 12.83 0.01 5.81
N ALA A 208 12.90 -1.32 5.88
CA ALA A 208 12.46 -2.07 7.04
C ALA A 208 13.26 -1.71 8.31
N VAL A 209 14.59 -1.54 8.19
CA VAL A 209 15.45 -1.12 9.30
C VAL A 209 15.14 0.33 9.71
N ARG A 210 15.01 1.24 8.74
CA ARG A 210 14.77 2.67 8.97
C ARG A 210 13.34 3.02 9.35
N TYR A 211 12.40 2.10 9.15
CA TYR A 211 11.02 2.29 9.59
C TYR A 211 10.91 2.55 11.10
N ALA A 212 11.77 1.90 11.89
CA ALA A 212 11.82 2.06 13.34
C ALA A 212 12.59 3.32 13.81
N SER A 213 13.10 4.15 12.89
CA SER A 213 13.82 5.38 13.26
C SER A 213 12.90 6.37 13.97
N ALA A 214 13.43 7.06 14.96
CA ALA A 214 12.76 8.19 15.60
C ALA A 214 12.72 9.43 14.68
N ASP A 215 13.62 9.50 13.69
CA ASP A 215 13.62 10.54 12.67
C ASP A 215 12.60 10.21 11.56
N ALA A 216 11.58 11.04 11.45
CA ALA A 216 10.55 10.88 10.43
C ALA A 216 11.09 11.08 9.01
N ASP A 217 12.08 11.95 8.80
CA ASP A 217 12.63 12.20 7.46
C ASP A 217 13.52 11.04 7.02
N GLU A 218 14.26 10.42 7.94
CA GLU A 218 15.01 9.20 7.66
C GLU A 218 14.08 8.05 7.23
N ARG A 219 12.95 7.86 7.95
CA ARG A 219 11.90 6.91 7.57
C ARG A 219 11.34 7.22 6.18
N ARG A 220 10.85 8.45 5.96
CA ARG A 220 10.25 8.90 4.69
C ARG A 220 11.20 8.65 3.52
N ARG A 221 12.48 8.99 3.70
CA ARG A 221 13.53 8.81 2.68
C ARG A 221 13.71 7.34 2.31
N ALA A 222 13.87 6.49 3.32
CA ALA A 222 14.12 5.06 3.09
C ALA A 222 12.90 4.36 2.46
N VAL A 223 11.69 4.65 2.95
CA VAL A 223 10.44 4.08 2.42
C VAL A 223 10.21 4.52 0.97
N SER A 224 10.37 5.81 0.67
CA SER A 224 10.16 6.33 -0.69
C SER A 224 11.19 5.80 -1.67
N ALA A 225 12.47 5.71 -1.27
CA ALA A 225 13.52 5.12 -2.10
C ALA A 225 13.23 3.64 -2.41
N ALA A 226 12.81 2.86 -1.40
CA ALA A 226 12.44 1.47 -1.59
C ALA A 226 11.26 1.31 -2.54
N LYS A 227 10.18 2.07 -2.33
CA LYS A 227 8.98 1.98 -3.17
C LYS A 227 9.26 2.38 -4.61
N ALA A 228 10.04 3.44 -4.84
CA ALA A 228 10.47 3.84 -6.17
C ALA A 228 11.30 2.75 -6.87
N ARG A 229 12.27 2.14 -6.18
CA ARG A 229 13.08 1.06 -6.77
C ARG A 229 12.26 -0.20 -7.03
N VAL A 230 11.38 -0.57 -6.10
CA VAL A 230 10.47 -1.71 -6.27
C VAL A 230 9.54 -1.49 -7.46
N GLY A 231 8.98 -0.29 -7.64
CA GLY A 231 8.13 0.01 -8.79
C GLY A 231 8.88 -0.10 -10.13
N GLN A 232 10.12 0.39 -10.19
CA GLN A 232 10.99 0.21 -11.36
C GLN A 232 11.30 -1.26 -11.65
N ALA A 233 11.61 -2.04 -10.61
CA ALA A 233 11.88 -3.47 -10.73
C ALA A 233 10.63 -4.26 -11.15
N ALA A 234 9.48 -4.00 -10.53
CA ALA A 234 8.18 -4.58 -10.85
C ALA A 234 7.84 -4.42 -12.34
N ARG A 235 8.01 -3.20 -12.87
CA ARG A 235 7.76 -2.90 -14.28
C ARG A 235 8.76 -3.61 -15.19
N PHE A 236 10.07 -3.46 -14.93
CA PHE A 236 11.11 -4.03 -15.80
C PHE A 236 11.06 -5.57 -15.82
N VAL A 237 11.12 -6.20 -14.65
CA VAL A 237 11.11 -7.67 -14.50
C VAL A 237 9.80 -8.24 -15.02
N GLY A 238 8.68 -7.60 -14.70
CA GLY A 238 7.36 -7.93 -15.22
C GLY A 238 7.32 -8.00 -16.74
N GLN A 239 7.71 -6.91 -17.41
CA GLN A 239 7.70 -6.82 -18.87
C GLN A 239 8.68 -7.82 -19.52
N GLN A 240 9.88 -7.98 -18.97
CA GLN A 240 10.82 -8.97 -19.48
C GLN A 240 10.28 -10.39 -19.34
N ALA A 241 9.71 -10.75 -18.19
CA ALA A 241 9.14 -12.08 -17.99
C ALA A 241 8.04 -12.38 -19.03
N ILE A 242 7.13 -11.44 -19.28
CA ILE A 242 6.10 -11.60 -20.32
C ILE A 242 6.74 -11.80 -21.70
N GLN A 243 7.74 -10.98 -22.04
CA GLN A 243 8.43 -11.08 -23.33
C GLN A 243 9.18 -12.41 -23.51
N LEU A 244 9.83 -12.92 -22.47
CA LEU A 244 10.54 -14.21 -22.47
C LEU A 244 9.58 -15.41 -22.54
N HIS A 245 8.36 -15.28 -22.00
CA HIS A 245 7.31 -16.28 -22.16
C HIS A 245 6.61 -16.19 -23.53
N GLY A 246 6.66 -15.03 -24.20
CA GLY A 246 5.99 -14.78 -25.46
C GLY A 246 4.47 -14.80 -25.30
N GLY A 247 3.74 -15.39 -26.27
CA GLY A 247 2.28 -15.48 -26.22
C GLY A 247 1.73 -16.13 -24.94
N MET A 248 2.44 -17.11 -24.37
CA MET A 248 2.04 -17.75 -23.10
C MET A 248 2.04 -16.76 -21.93
N GLY A 249 2.94 -15.77 -21.93
CA GLY A 249 2.98 -14.74 -20.90
C GLY A 249 1.71 -13.87 -20.89
N MET A 250 0.98 -13.81 -22.00
CA MET A 250 -0.26 -13.04 -22.14
C MET A 250 -1.51 -13.83 -21.71
N THR A 251 -1.38 -15.12 -21.39
CA THR A 251 -2.50 -15.97 -20.96
C THR A 251 -2.53 -16.13 -19.44
N ASN A 252 -3.67 -16.60 -18.89
CA ASN A 252 -3.79 -16.92 -17.46
C ASN A 252 -3.25 -18.32 -17.11
N GLU A 253 -2.59 -19.01 -18.04
CA GLU A 253 -2.14 -20.40 -17.87
C GLU A 253 -0.80 -20.52 -17.14
N VAL A 254 -0.01 -19.44 -17.07
CA VAL A 254 1.28 -19.42 -16.41
C VAL A 254 1.29 -18.46 -15.23
N ALA A 255 2.04 -18.82 -14.19
CA ALA A 255 2.21 -17.98 -12.99
C ALA A 255 2.75 -16.58 -13.31
N ALA A 256 3.57 -16.46 -14.38
CA ALA A 256 4.18 -15.20 -14.79
C ALA A 256 3.15 -14.09 -15.05
N ALA A 257 2.01 -14.41 -15.68
CA ALA A 257 0.96 -13.43 -15.97
C ALA A 257 0.28 -12.91 -14.69
N HIS A 258 0.06 -13.80 -13.70
CA HIS A 258 -0.54 -13.45 -12.42
C HIS A 258 0.41 -12.62 -11.56
N LEU A 259 1.69 -13.01 -11.49
CA LEU A 259 2.72 -12.27 -10.78
C LEU A 259 2.93 -10.88 -11.40
N PHE A 260 2.93 -10.77 -12.73
CA PHE A 260 3.03 -9.47 -13.40
C PHE A 260 1.84 -8.56 -13.05
N LYS A 261 0.60 -9.07 -13.08
CA LYS A 261 -0.57 -8.30 -12.67
C LYS A 261 -0.47 -7.83 -11.22
N ARG A 262 -0.02 -8.71 -10.31
CA ARG A 262 0.16 -8.35 -8.90
C ARG A 262 1.23 -7.27 -8.72
N LEU A 263 2.38 -7.41 -9.38
CA LEU A 263 3.44 -6.41 -9.37
C LEU A 263 2.98 -5.06 -9.90
N SER A 264 2.17 -5.03 -10.96
CA SER A 264 1.58 -3.78 -11.51
C SER A 264 0.62 -3.10 -10.53
N ILE A 265 -0.16 -3.87 -9.76
CA ILE A 265 -1.02 -3.29 -8.73
C ILE A 265 -0.22 -2.82 -7.51
N ILE A 266 0.80 -3.55 -7.08
CA ILE A 266 1.71 -3.09 -6.01
C ILE A 266 2.41 -1.78 -6.42
N GLU A 267 2.83 -1.67 -7.68
CA GLU A 267 3.50 -0.48 -8.20
C GLU A 267 2.65 0.79 -8.03
N THR A 268 1.33 0.70 -8.22
CA THR A 268 0.40 1.84 -8.07
C THR A 268 -0.24 1.98 -6.69
N THR A 269 -0.18 0.95 -5.85
CA THR A 269 -0.75 1.00 -4.50
C THR A 269 0.11 1.88 -3.59
N LEU A 270 -0.52 2.82 -2.86
CA LEU A 270 0.15 3.78 -1.97
C LEU A 270 1.24 4.63 -2.65
N GLY A 271 1.02 5.00 -3.92
CA GLY A 271 1.93 5.85 -4.68
C GLY A 271 2.82 5.08 -5.65
N ASP A 272 2.93 5.60 -6.86
CA ASP A 272 3.81 5.10 -7.92
C ASP A 272 5.24 5.62 -7.82
N VAL A 273 6.07 5.25 -8.81
CA VAL A 273 7.47 5.69 -8.86
C VAL A 273 7.60 7.21 -8.82
N ASP A 274 6.79 7.94 -9.57
CA ASP A 274 6.90 9.40 -9.67
C ASP A 274 6.49 10.08 -8.35
N HIS A 275 5.43 9.58 -7.70
CA HIS A 275 5.01 10.06 -6.39
C HIS A 275 6.14 9.90 -5.35
N HIS A 276 6.74 8.71 -5.27
CA HIS A 276 7.79 8.45 -4.27
C HIS A 276 9.11 9.15 -4.59
N LEU A 277 9.45 9.37 -5.87
CA LEU A 277 10.56 10.24 -6.25
C LEU A 277 10.29 11.70 -5.87
N GLY A 278 9.07 12.20 -6.09
CA GLY A 278 8.67 13.54 -5.66
C GLY A 278 8.74 13.71 -4.14
N ARG A 279 8.23 12.72 -3.39
CA ARG A 279 8.31 12.68 -1.92
C ARG A 279 9.76 12.65 -1.44
N PHE A 280 10.63 11.85 -2.07
CA PHE A 280 12.06 11.81 -1.76
C PHE A 280 12.74 13.16 -2.02
N ALA A 281 12.41 13.80 -3.15
CA ALA A 281 13.02 15.06 -3.56
C ALA A 281 12.61 16.25 -2.68
N ALA A 282 11.41 16.21 -2.10
CA ALA A 282 10.91 17.23 -1.18
C ALA A 282 11.56 17.18 0.21
N LEU A 283 12.32 16.12 0.55
CA LEU A 283 12.94 15.99 1.87
C LEU A 283 14.17 16.91 2.02
N PRO A 284 14.42 17.44 3.24
CA PRO A 284 15.60 18.26 3.53
C PRO A 284 16.91 17.58 3.09
N GLY A 285 17.86 18.34 2.55
CA GLY A 285 19.17 17.82 2.13
C GLY A 285 19.20 17.08 0.78
N PHE A 286 18.09 17.02 0.02
CA PHE A 286 18.12 16.62 -1.39
C PHE A 286 18.14 17.83 -2.33
N ALA A 287 17.29 18.83 -2.07
CA ALA A 287 17.20 20.07 -2.85
C ALA A 287 18.20 21.16 -2.44
N ALA A 288 19.22 20.83 -1.63
CA ALA A 288 20.27 21.79 -1.27
C ALA A 288 21.26 21.96 -2.44
N VAL A 289 20.84 22.73 -3.42
CA VAL A 289 21.74 23.49 -4.28
C VAL A 289 21.41 24.94 -4.02
N ASP A 290 22.40 25.67 -3.51
CA ASP A 290 22.33 27.07 -3.11
C ASP A 290 21.61 27.95 -4.15
N ALA A 291 20.75 28.84 -3.66
CA ALA A 291 20.36 30.06 -4.36
C ALA A 291 21.17 31.23 -3.81
#